data_AF-A0A535I219-F1
#
_entry.id   AF-A0A535I219-F1
#
_cell.length_a   1.000
_cell.length_b   1.000
_cell.length_c   1.000
_cell.angle_alpha   90.00
_cell.angle_beta   90.00
_cell.angle_gamma   90.00
#
_symmetry.space_group_name_H-M   'P 1'
#
loop_
_entity.id
_entity.type
_entity.pdbx_description
1 polymer ?
#
loop_
_entity_poly.entity_id
_entity_poly.type
_entity_poly.pdbx_seq_one_letter_code
_entity_poly.pdbx_strand_id
1 'polypeptide(L)'
;MGVQLLDRELDRLEGLWSDGLSDAYRDYLDAVQHFEPDLQARLALAAALIELGIRLQGLGGRAAPPTTLLMGDLCLARGSRILADNAPLAVQVAFARAVESMSTAAASEQPAPPVRDLLRLSLGAQG
;
A
#
# COMPACT_ATOMS: atom_id res chain seq x y z
N MET A 1 6.46 -16.23 -21.26
CA MET A 1 5.02 -15.96 -21.46
C MET A 1 4.30 -15.36 -20.23
N GLY A 2 4.98 -15.05 -19.10
CA GLY A 2 4.33 -14.42 -17.94
C GLY A 2 4.34 -12.87 -17.91
N VAL A 3 5.35 -12.26 -18.54
CA VAL A 3 5.58 -10.79 -18.47
C VAL A 3 4.49 -10.00 -19.18
N GLN A 4 4.05 -10.45 -20.36
CA GLN A 4 2.98 -9.79 -21.15
C GLN A 4 1.59 -9.90 -20.52
N LEU A 5 1.35 -10.91 -19.67
CA LEU A 5 0.10 -11.02 -18.92
C LEU A 5 0.10 -10.04 -17.73
N LEU A 6 1.28 -9.81 -17.15
CA LEU A 6 1.51 -8.85 -16.07
C LEU A 6 1.32 -7.40 -16.55
N ASP A 7 1.78 -7.08 -17.75
CA ASP A 7 1.60 -5.77 -18.40
C ASP A 7 0.12 -5.50 -18.74
N ARG A 8 -0.65 -6.52 -19.15
CA ARG A 8 -2.10 -6.37 -19.39
C ARG A 8 -2.93 -6.19 -18.12
N GLU A 9 -2.51 -6.78 -17.01
CA GLU A 9 -3.13 -6.52 -15.70
C GLU A 9 -2.73 -5.15 -15.14
N LEU A 10 -1.54 -4.64 -15.51
CA LEU A 10 -1.12 -3.25 -15.26
C LEU A 10 -1.93 -2.25 -16.09
N ASP A 11 -2.27 -2.55 -17.34
CA ASP A 11 -3.19 -1.74 -18.14
C ASP A 11 -4.61 -1.73 -17.56
N ARG A 12 -5.07 -2.82 -16.92
CA ARG A 12 -6.36 -2.83 -16.18
C ARG A 12 -6.31 -2.02 -14.89
N LEU A 13 -5.13 -1.88 -14.29
CA LEU A 13 -4.87 -0.95 -13.19
C LEU A 13 -4.89 0.52 -13.64
N GLU A 14 -4.91 0.85 -14.95
CA GLU A 14 -5.11 2.23 -15.42
C GLU A 14 -6.43 2.84 -14.92
N GLY A 15 -7.47 2.03 -14.73
CA GLY A 15 -8.70 2.47 -14.07
C GLY A 15 -8.50 2.89 -12.62
N LEU A 16 -7.61 2.22 -11.88
CA LEU A 16 -7.25 2.55 -10.48
C LEU A 16 -6.21 3.67 -10.38
N TRP A 17 -5.37 3.85 -11.40
CA TRP A 17 -4.52 5.05 -11.49
C TRP A 17 -5.35 6.33 -11.53
N SER A 18 -6.59 6.28 -12.04
CA SER A 18 -7.48 7.45 -12.14
C SER A 18 -8.10 7.89 -10.82
N ASP A 19 -8.30 6.99 -9.84
CA ASP A 19 -8.94 7.31 -8.56
C ASP A 19 -7.98 7.11 -7.37
N GLY A 20 -7.32 8.20 -6.96
CA GLY A 20 -6.64 8.33 -5.67
C GLY A 20 -5.24 7.72 -5.56
N LEU A 21 -4.84 6.79 -6.44
CA LEU A 21 -3.49 6.20 -6.42
C LEU A 21 -2.41 7.24 -6.78
N SER A 22 -2.66 8.07 -7.79
CA SER A 22 -1.71 9.12 -8.21
C SER A 22 -1.46 10.15 -7.11
N ASP A 23 -2.53 10.57 -6.42
CA ASP A 23 -2.43 11.53 -5.32
C ASP A 23 -1.72 10.91 -4.12
N ALA A 24 -2.09 9.69 -3.72
CA ALA A 24 -1.39 8.97 -2.65
C ALA A 24 0.10 8.78 -2.98
N TYR A 25 0.43 8.41 -4.22
CA TYR A 25 1.82 8.27 -4.67
C TYR A 25 2.61 9.58 -4.51
N ARG A 26 2.06 10.70 -4.99
CA ARG A 26 2.69 12.03 -4.84
C ARG A 26 2.89 12.39 -3.38
N ASP A 27 1.89 12.12 -2.53
CA ASP A 27 1.95 12.38 -1.09
C ASP A 27 3.01 11.57 -0.34
N TYR A 28 3.45 10.43 -0.90
CA TYR A 28 4.52 9.60 -0.34
C TYR A 28 5.91 9.94 -0.86
N LEU A 29 6.05 10.65 -1.98
CA LEU A 29 7.36 11.08 -2.48
C LEU A 29 8.11 11.94 -1.45
N ASP A 30 7.38 12.77 -0.71
CA ASP A 30 7.95 13.56 0.38
C ASP A 30 8.43 12.71 1.57
N ALA A 31 7.78 11.56 1.80
CA ALA A 31 8.09 10.67 2.91
C ALA A 31 9.27 9.71 2.62
N VAL A 32 9.80 9.71 1.40
CA VAL A 32 10.89 8.81 0.98
C VAL A 32 12.15 9.55 0.52
N GLN A 33 12.21 10.88 0.67
CA GLN A 33 13.34 11.70 0.17
C GLN A 33 14.72 11.29 0.75
N HIS A 34 14.75 10.58 1.88
CA HIS A 34 15.97 10.07 2.52
C HIS A 34 16.48 8.74 1.94
N PHE A 35 15.73 8.09 1.04
CA PHE A 35 16.19 6.90 0.32
C PHE A 35 16.91 7.26 -0.98
N GLU A 36 17.68 6.32 -1.52
CA GLU A 36 18.29 6.45 -2.85
C GLU A 36 17.23 6.74 -3.93
N PRO A 37 17.51 7.61 -4.93
CA PRO A 37 16.53 8.05 -5.94
C PRO A 37 15.78 6.91 -6.62
N ASP A 38 16.47 5.81 -6.94
CA ASP A 38 15.89 4.63 -7.59
C ASP A 38 14.89 3.87 -6.68
N LEU A 39 15.07 3.97 -5.36
CA LEU A 39 14.19 3.37 -4.36
C LEU A 39 13.00 4.27 -4.02
N GLN A 40 13.15 5.60 -4.09
CA GLN A 40 12.10 6.55 -3.75
C GLN A 40 10.79 6.25 -4.49
N ALA A 41 10.86 6.17 -5.83
CA ALA A 41 9.68 5.88 -6.65
C ALA A 41 9.05 4.52 -6.31
N ARG A 42 9.85 3.50 -6.02
CA ARG A 42 9.35 2.16 -5.68
C ARG A 42 8.68 2.14 -4.30
N LEU A 43 9.29 2.76 -3.31
CA LEU A 43 8.77 2.81 -1.95
C LEU A 43 7.51 3.67 -1.84
N ALA A 44 7.47 4.82 -2.54
CA ALA A 44 6.26 5.63 -2.63
C ALA A 44 5.11 4.88 -3.31
N LEU A 45 5.39 4.16 -4.41
CA LEU A 45 4.39 3.31 -5.07
C LEU A 45 3.90 2.19 -4.16
N ALA A 46 4.81 1.52 -3.44
CA ALA A 46 4.44 0.47 -2.50
C ALA A 46 3.50 0.98 -1.40
N ALA A 47 3.82 2.15 -0.81
CA ALA A 47 3.00 2.78 0.21
C ALA A 47 1.62 3.18 -0.32
N ALA A 48 1.56 3.77 -1.52
CA ALA A 48 0.30 4.15 -2.16
C ALA A 48 -0.58 2.94 -2.49
N LEU A 49 0.01 1.84 -2.98
CA LEU A 49 -0.69 0.58 -3.22
C LEU A 49 -1.24 -0.02 -1.93
N ILE A 50 -0.47 -0.01 -0.84
CA ILE A 50 -0.93 -0.55 0.45
C ILE A 50 -2.05 0.32 1.02
N GLU A 51 -1.93 1.65 0.95
CA GLU A 51 -3.00 2.56 1.38
C GLU A 51 -4.29 2.32 0.62
N LEU A 52 -4.21 2.25 -0.72
CA LEU A 52 -5.36 1.98 -1.56
C LEU A 52 -5.95 0.60 -1.27
N GLY A 53 -5.09 -0.41 -1.12
CA GLY A 53 -5.48 -1.77 -0.76
C GLY A 53 -6.31 -1.79 0.52
N ILE A 54 -5.82 -1.18 1.60
CA ILE A 54 -6.52 -1.09 2.88
C ILE A 54 -7.88 -0.36 2.73
N ARG A 55 -7.92 0.75 1.98
CA ARG A 55 -9.17 1.48 1.74
C ARG A 55 -10.20 0.63 1.00
N LEU A 56 -9.78 -0.12 -0.02
CA LEU A 56 -10.67 -0.97 -0.81
C LEU A 56 -11.23 -2.15 0.00
N GLN A 57 -10.51 -2.63 1.01
CA GLN A 57 -11.02 -3.68 1.90
C GLN A 57 -12.21 -3.19 2.75
N GLY A 58 -12.38 -1.87 2.94
CA GLY A 58 -13.47 -1.32 3.75
C GLY A 58 -13.42 -1.78 5.21
N LEU A 59 -12.21 -1.93 5.77
CA LEU A 59 -11.98 -2.45 7.11
C LEU A 59 -12.83 -1.72 8.17
N GLY A 60 -13.56 -2.48 9.00
CA GLY A 60 -14.40 -1.95 10.07
C GLY A 60 -15.78 -1.43 9.59
N GLY A 61 -16.05 -1.52 8.28
CA GLY A 61 -17.33 -1.18 7.67
C GLY A 61 -18.09 -2.38 7.13
N ARG A 62 -19.13 -2.10 6.34
CA ARG A 62 -19.82 -3.14 5.57
C ARG A 62 -18.86 -3.73 4.54
N ALA A 63 -18.86 -5.06 4.42
CA ALA A 63 -18.02 -5.76 3.44
C ALA A 63 -18.18 -5.15 2.04
N ALA A 64 -17.05 -4.79 1.43
CA ALA A 64 -17.00 -4.27 0.07
C ALA A 64 -17.44 -5.34 -0.95
N PRO A 65 -17.84 -4.95 -2.17
CA PRO A 65 -18.14 -5.91 -3.23
C PRO A 65 -16.95 -6.83 -3.53
N PRO A 66 -17.18 -8.11 -3.93
CA PRO A 66 -16.09 -9.07 -4.16
C PRO A 66 -15.00 -8.60 -5.12
N THR A 67 -15.38 -7.87 -6.18
CA THR A 67 -14.42 -7.29 -7.14
C THR A 67 -13.52 -6.24 -6.48
N THR A 68 -14.06 -5.44 -5.57
CA THR A 68 -13.31 -4.43 -4.81
C THR A 68 -12.34 -5.08 -3.84
N LEU A 69 -12.75 -6.17 -3.17
CA LEU A 69 -11.88 -6.95 -2.27
C LEU A 69 -10.69 -7.55 -3.03
N LEU A 70 -10.94 -8.17 -4.20
CA LEU A 70 -9.88 -8.72 -5.04
C LEU A 70 -8.88 -7.66 -5.52
N MET A 71 -9.37 -6.46 -5.86
CA MET A 71 -8.50 -5.34 -6.18
C MET A 71 -7.68 -4.91 -4.98
N GLY A 72 -8.28 -4.86 -3.79
CA GLY A 72 -7.59 -4.59 -2.53
C GLY A 72 -6.46 -5.59 -2.27
N ASP A 73 -6.73 -6.89 -2.42
CA ASP A 73 -5.74 -7.96 -2.27
C ASP A 73 -4.60 -7.83 -3.28
N LEU A 74 -4.90 -7.51 -4.54
CA LEU A 74 -3.87 -7.30 -5.56
C LEU A 74 -2.95 -6.13 -5.20
N CYS A 75 -3.53 -5.00 -4.76
CA CYS A 75 -2.77 -3.84 -4.32
C CYS A 75 -1.86 -4.17 -3.12
N LEU A 76 -2.38 -4.87 -2.11
CA LEU A 76 -1.61 -5.31 -0.94
C LEU A 76 -0.47 -6.26 -1.33
N ALA A 77 -0.75 -7.25 -2.18
CA ALA A 77 0.24 -8.22 -2.63
C ALA A 77 1.36 -7.54 -3.44
N ARG A 78 1.01 -6.63 -4.36
CA ARG A 78 1.97 -5.86 -5.17
C ARG A 78 2.82 -4.94 -4.31
N GLY A 79 2.20 -4.15 -3.42
CA GLY A 79 2.93 -3.27 -2.51
C GLY A 79 3.89 -4.06 -1.61
N SER A 80 3.43 -5.16 -1.04
CA SER A 80 4.25 -6.05 -0.21
C SER A 80 5.43 -6.64 -0.99
N ARG A 81 5.23 -7.02 -2.26
CA ARG A 81 6.30 -7.52 -3.12
C ARG A 81 7.36 -6.46 -3.40
N ILE A 82 6.94 -5.22 -3.70
CA ILE A 82 7.88 -4.11 -3.91
C ILE A 82 8.69 -3.85 -2.64
N LEU A 83 8.06 -3.85 -1.46
CA LEU A 83 8.78 -3.70 -0.19
C LEU A 83 9.77 -4.83 0.06
N ALA A 84 9.36 -6.09 -0.17
CA ALA A 84 10.23 -7.25 0.03
C ALA A 84 11.49 -7.19 -0.85
N ASP A 85 11.36 -6.69 -2.09
CA ASP A 85 12.45 -6.63 -3.05
C ASP A 85 13.36 -5.40 -2.88
N ASN A 86 12.87 -4.31 -2.26
CA ASN A 86 13.53 -3.00 -2.30
C ASN A 86 13.72 -2.29 -0.95
N ALA A 87 12.92 -2.62 0.07
CA ALA A 87 12.93 -1.92 1.35
C ALA A 87 13.83 -2.63 2.37
N PRO A 88 14.50 -1.88 3.28
CA PRO A 88 15.15 -2.47 4.45
C PRO A 88 14.16 -3.27 5.31
N LEU A 89 14.65 -4.30 6.00
CA LEU A 89 13.81 -5.17 6.84
C LEU A 89 12.99 -4.39 7.89
N ALA A 90 13.57 -3.34 8.49
CA ALA A 90 12.88 -2.49 9.46
C ALA A 90 11.62 -1.84 8.87
N VAL A 91 11.72 -1.34 7.63
CA VAL A 91 10.58 -0.77 6.90
C VAL A 91 9.55 -1.86 6.59
N GLN A 92 9.98 -3.03 6.11
CA GLN A 92 9.07 -4.15 5.82
C GLN A 92 8.25 -4.56 7.05
N VAL A 93 8.91 -4.69 8.21
CA VAL A 93 8.26 -5.03 9.48
C VAL A 93 7.32 -3.92 9.94
N ALA A 94 7.72 -2.66 9.80
CA ALA A 94 6.88 -1.52 10.17
C ALA A 94 5.58 -1.47 9.36
N PHE A 95 5.66 -1.71 8.04
CA PHE A 95 4.49 -1.82 7.17
C PHE A 95 3.57 -2.98 7.57
N ALA A 96 4.14 -4.15 7.87
CA ALA A 96 3.34 -5.30 8.34
C ALA A 96 2.59 -4.97 9.64
N ARG A 97 3.25 -4.32 10.60
CA ARG A 97 2.63 -3.87 11.86
C ARG A 97 1.55 -2.81 11.64
N ALA A 98 1.73 -1.90 10.67
CA ALA A 98 0.71 -0.92 10.32
C ALA A 98 -0.57 -1.61 9.82
N VAL A 99 -0.45 -2.57 8.89
CA VAL A 99 -1.58 -3.35 8.37
C VAL A 99 -2.26 -4.18 9.46
N GLU A 100 -1.47 -4.82 10.33
CA GLU A 100 -1.98 -5.57 11.48
C GLU A 100 -2.76 -4.67 12.44
N SER A 101 -2.24 -3.48 12.75
CA SER A 101 -2.90 -2.51 13.63
C SER A 101 -4.24 -2.06 13.05
N MET A 102 -4.30 -1.81 11.74
CA MET A 102 -5.54 -1.47 11.04
C MET A 102 -6.57 -2.60 11.10
N SER A 103 -6.13 -3.83 10.84
CA SER A 103 -6.99 -5.02 10.89
C SER A 103 -7.53 -5.27 12.31
N THR A 104 -6.67 -5.07 13.31
CA THR A 104 -7.02 -5.24 14.73
C THR A 104 -8.01 -4.18 15.20
N ALA A 105 -7.78 -2.91 14.85
CA ALA A 105 -8.71 -1.82 15.18
C ALA A 105 -10.08 -2.04 14.54
N ALA A 106 -10.11 -2.44 13.27
CA ALA A 106 -11.33 -2.78 12.56
C ALA A 106 -12.09 -3.95 13.20
N ALA A 107 -11.39 -5.02 13.58
CA ALA A 107 -11.99 -6.17 14.24
C ALA A 107 -12.51 -5.86 15.65
N SER A 108 -11.92 -4.87 16.32
CA SER A 108 -12.29 -4.45 17.68
C SER A 108 -13.30 -3.29 17.72
N GLU A 109 -13.82 -2.87 16.56
CA GLU A 109 -14.70 -1.69 16.41
C GLU A 109 -14.11 -0.40 17.01
N GLN A 110 -12.76 -0.33 17.08
CA GLN A 110 -12.04 0.83 17.60
C GLN A 110 -11.73 1.81 16.46
N PRO A 111 -11.66 3.12 16.75
CA PRO A 111 -11.22 4.10 15.77
C PRO A 111 -9.78 3.79 15.38
N ALA A 112 -9.60 3.39 14.13
CA ALA A 112 -8.27 3.14 13.58
C ALA A 112 -7.55 4.47 13.33
N PRO A 113 -6.25 4.57 13.62
CA PRO A 113 -5.45 5.73 13.23
C PRO A 113 -5.45 5.90 11.70
N PRO A 114 -5.18 7.12 11.18
CA PRO A 114 -5.12 7.34 9.75
C PRO A 114 -4.05 6.45 9.13
N VAL A 115 -4.43 5.57 8.19
CA VAL A 115 -3.53 4.67 7.46
C VAL A 115 -2.30 5.41 6.97
N ARG A 116 -2.51 6.59 6.37
CA ARG A 116 -1.44 7.38 5.79
C ARG A 116 -0.35 7.75 6.78
N ASP A 117 -0.73 8.08 8.01
CA ASP A 117 0.22 8.46 9.05
C ASP A 117 1.04 7.25 9.50
N LEU A 118 0.41 6.08 9.65
CA LEU A 118 1.10 4.83 9.96
C LEU A 118 2.10 4.43 8.87
N LEU A 119 1.73 4.55 7.60
CA LEU A 119 2.60 4.19 6.48
C LEU A 119 3.76 5.18 6.32
N ARG A 120 3.54 6.48 6.56
CA ARG A 120 4.62 7.48 6.63
C ARG A 120 5.61 7.18 7.74
N LEU A 121 5.11 6.84 8.94
CA LEU A 121 5.96 6.41 10.05
C LEU A 121 6.77 5.16 9.70
N SER A 122 6.16 4.23 8.96
CA SER A 122 6.81 2.99 8.52
C SER A 122 7.97 3.24 7.55
N LEU A 123 7.85 4.26 6.67
CA LEU A 123 8.93 4.69 5.78
C LEU A 123 10.08 5.38 6.52
N GLY A 124 9.81 5.98 7.67
CA GLY A 124 10.80 6.55 8.58
C GLY A 124 11.43 5.55 9.55
N ALA A 125 11.01 4.28 9.53
CA ALA A 125 11.55 3.25 10.42
C ALA A 125 13.03 2.99 10.09
N GLN A 126 13.91 3.50 10.93
CA GLN A 126 15.34 3.19 10.87
C GLN A 126 15.62 1.93 11.69
N GLY A 127 16.33 0.99 11.08
CA GLY A 127 16.91 -0.17 11.75
C GLY A 127 18.32 0.13 12.20
#